data_AF-A0A518DCD6-F1
#
_entry.id   AF-A0A518DCD6-F1
#
_cell.length_a   1.000
_cell.length_b   1.000
_cell.length_c   1.000
_cell.angle_alpha   90.00
_cell.angle_beta   90.00
_cell.angle_gamma   90.00
#
_symmetry.space_group_name_H-M   'P 1'
#
loop_
_entity.id
_entity.type
_entity.pdbx_description
1 polymer ?
#
loop_
_entity_poly.entity_id
_entity_poly.type
_entity_poly.pdbx_seq_one_letter_code
_entity_poly.pdbx_strand_id
1 'polypeptide(L)'
;MGWKTRGNRRYFQQNVRVDGKPRTLYWGSGPEAQAAADAAEARKQERARRQALVRALRQIDADLQQADNAARPQIEAAATAAGFHYQNRRWSKKRSVQ
;
A
#
# COMPACT_ATOMS: atom_id res chain seq x y z
N MET A 1 -8.29 20.58 -1.59
CA MET A 1 -8.99 20.91 -2.86
C MET A 1 -10.43 21.15 -2.50
N GLY A 2 -11.05 22.15 -3.08
CA GLY A 2 -12.45 22.36 -2.77
C GLY A 2 -13.02 23.56 -3.48
N TRP A 3 -14.33 23.47 -3.68
CA TRP A 3 -15.11 24.62 -4.03
C TRP A 3 -15.19 25.57 -2.84
N LYS A 4 -15.13 26.86 -3.15
CA LYS A 4 -15.25 27.96 -2.20
C LYS A 4 -16.29 28.93 -2.74
N THR A 5 -17.06 29.52 -1.85
CA THR A 5 -18.13 30.47 -2.21
C THR A 5 -17.79 31.85 -1.63
N ARG A 6 -17.89 32.90 -2.44
CA ARG A 6 -17.83 34.31 -2.03
C ARG A 6 -18.97 35.04 -2.74
N GLY A 7 -19.86 35.63 -1.97
CA GLY A 7 -21.11 36.19 -2.50
C GLY A 7 -21.90 35.11 -3.27
N ASN A 8 -22.39 35.46 -4.46
CA ASN A 8 -23.16 34.56 -5.31
C ASN A 8 -22.30 33.72 -6.29
N ARG A 9 -20.97 33.67 -6.11
CA ARG A 9 -20.06 32.95 -7.00
C ARG A 9 -19.33 31.84 -6.26
N ARG A 10 -19.29 30.67 -6.91
CA ARG A 10 -18.56 29.48 -6.46
C ARG A 10 -17.33 29.28 -7.34
N TYR A 11 -16.17 29.12 -6.74
CA TYR A 11 -14.90 28.96 -7.44
C TYR A 11 -14.13 27.75 -6.92
N PHE A 12 -13.41 27.09 -7.83
CA PHE A 12 -12.64 25.91 -7.49
C PHE A 12 -11.18 26.28 -7.18
N GLN A 13 -10.69 25.74 -6.07
CA GLN A 13 -9.33 25.91 -5.62
C GLN A 13 -8.64 24.55 -5.48
N GLN A 14 -7.45 24.44 -6.02
CA GLN A 14 -6.65 23.22 -6.02
C GLN A 14 -5.29 23.48 -5.40
N ASN A 15 -4.97 22.71 -4.36
CA ASN A 15 -3.64 22.73 -3.75
C ASN A 15 -2.75 21.73 -4.50
N VAL A 16 -1.63 22.21 -4.99
CA VAL A 16 -0.61 21.43 -5.70
C VAL A 16 0.74 21.59 -5.00
N ARG A 17 1.69 20.72 -5.30
CA ARG A 17 3.09 20.97 -5.00
C ARG A 17 3.81 21.24 -6.32
N VAL A 18 4.50 22.37 -6.39
CA VAL A 18 5.37 22.75 -7.51
C VAL A 18 6.75 22.94 -6.91
N ASP A 19 7.73 22.17 -7.40
CA ASP A 19 9.10 22.14 -6.86
C ASP A 19 9.13 21.88 -5.34
N GLY A 20 8.32 20.91 -4.89
CA GLY A 20 8.19 20.53 -3.48
C GLY A 20 7.41 21.53 -2.60
N LYS A 21 7.20 22.76 -3.06
CA LYS A 21 6.50 23.83 -2.31
C LYS A 21 4.99 23.76 -2.54
N PRO A 22 4.16 23.85 -1.47
CA PRO A 22 2.71 23.91 -1.63
C PRO A 22 2.33 25.22 -2.32
N ARG A 23 1.54 25.11 -3.38
CA ARG A 23 0.93 26.24 -4.09
C ARG A 23 -0.56 26.02 -4.23
N THR A 24 -1.28 27.11 -4.42
CA THR A 24 -2.72 27.07 -4.58
C THR A 24 -3.11 27.65 -5.94
N LEU A 25 -3.68 26.80 -6.79
CA LEU A 25 -4.21 27.17 -8.09
C LEU A 25 -5.68 27.57 -7.94
N TYR A 26 -6.02 28.72 -8.51
CA TYR A 26 -7.36 29.26 -8.56
C TYR A 26 -7.90 29.08 -9.97
N TRP A 27 -8.91 28.22 -10.10
CA TRP A 27 -9.54 27.89 -11.39
C TRP A 27 -10.77 28.76 -11.68
N GLY A 28 -11.09 29.70 -10.78
CA GLY A 28 -12.27 30.55 -10.92
C GLY A 28 -13.56 29.74 -10.92
N SER A 29 -14.54 30.19 -11.69
CA SER A 29 -15.88 29.59 -11.83
C SER A 29 -16.13 29.19 -13.28
N GLY A 30 -17.08 28.28 -13.52
CA GLY A 30 -17.49 27.87 -14.87
C GLY A 30 -16.91 26.51 -15.30
N PRO A 31 -16.98 26.18 -16.60
CA PRO A 31 -16.67 24.84 -17.11
C PRO A 31 -15.25 24.35 -16.76
N GLU A 32 -14.25 25.22 -16.83
CA GLU A 32 -12.86 24.88 -16.49
C GLU A 32 -12.69 24.52 -15.01
N ALA A 33 -13.35 25.26 -14.11
CA ALA A 33 -13.37 24.97 -12.69
C ALA A 33 -14.05 23.63 -12.39
N GLN A 34 -15.11 23.28 -13.13
CA GLN A 34 -15.80 22.01 -13.02
C GLN A 34 -14.90 20.85 -13.49
N ALA A 35 -14.27 20.97 -14.66
CA ALA A 35 -13.33 19.97 -15.15
C ALA A 35 -12.16 19.73 -14.18
N ALA A 36 -11.62 20.80 -13.58
CA ALA A 36 -10.57 20.70 -12.57
C ALA A 36 -11.05 20.00 -11.29
N ALA A 37 -12.30 20.22 -10.88
CA ALA A 37 -12.92 19.54 -9.74
C ALA A 37 -13.13 18.05 -10.01
N ASP A 38 -13.63 17.69 -11.18
CA ASP A 38 -13.88 16.31 -11.58
C ASP A 38 -12.57 15.52 -11.67
N ALA A 39 -11.55 16.12 -12.27
CA ALA A 39 -10.20 15.54 -12.30
C ALA A 39 -9.58 15.40 -10.90
N ALA A 40 -9.90 16.28 -9.97
CA ALA A 40 -9.44 16.19 -8.58
C ALA A 40 -10.12 15.04 -7.83
N GLU A 41 -11.43 14.86 -8.02
CA GLU A 41 -12.19 13.75 -7.43
C GLU A 41 -11.78 12.40 -8.04
N ALA A 42 -11.61 12.30 -9.35
CA ALA A 42 -11.10 11.08 -10.00
C ALA A 42 -9.74 10.66 -9.41
N ARG A 43 -8.81 11.62 -9.26
CA ARG A 43 -7.51 11.36 -8.61
C ARG A 43 -7.64 10.95 -7.15
N LYS A 44 -8.63 11.47 -6.42
CA LYS A 44 -8.89 11.09 -5.02
C LYS A 44 -9.41 9.66 -4.93
N GLN A 45 -10.36 9.29 -5.77
CA GLN A 45 -10.88 7.92 -5.85
C GLN A 45 -9.79 6.93 -6.20
N GLU A 46 -8.96 7.24 -7.20
CA GLU A 46 -7.84 6.39 -7.59
C GLU A 46 -6.81 6.22 -6.46
N ARG A 47 -6.46 7.30 -5.76
CA ARG A 47 -5.59 7.20 -4.57
C ARG A 47 -6.21 6.33 -3.48
N ALA A 48 -7.51 6.45 -3.22
CA ALA A 48 -8.20 5.64 -2.23
C ALA A 48 -8.18 4.15 -2.60
N ARG A 49 -8.43 3.81 -3.88
CA ARG A 49 -8.34 2.44 -4.40
C ARG A 49 -6.94 1.86 -4.21
N ARG A 50 -5.89 2.60 -4.59
CA ARG A 50 -4.50 2.18 -4.40
C ARG A 50 -4.16 1.98 -2.93
N GLN A 51 -4.59 2.89 -2.05
CA GLN A 51 -4.37 2.75 -0.62
C GLN A 51 -5.07 1.52 -0.05
N ALA A 52 -6.30 1.23 -0.49
CA ALA A 52 -7.02 0.01 -0.09
C ALA A 52 -6.27 -1.25 -0.54
N LEU A 53 -5.79 -1.29 -1.80
CA LEU A 53 -5.01 -2.41 -2.31
C LEU A 53 -3.71 -2.62 -1.52
N VAL A 54 -2.96 -1.55 -1.26
CA VAL A 54 -1.73 -1.63 -0.45
C VAL A 54 -2.01 -2.14 0.96
N ARG A 55 -3.12 -1.73 1.58
CA ARG A 55 -3.52 -2.26 2.90
C ARG A 55 -3.86 -3.74 2.83
N ALA A 56 -4.61 -4.17 1.82
CA ALA A 56 -4.94 -5.58 1.63
C ALA A 56 -3.69 -6.44 1.43
N LEU A 57 -2.74 -6.00 0.59
CA LEU A 57 -1.47 -6.70 0.39
C LEU A 57 -0.66 -6.81 1.69
N ARG A 58 -0.55 -5.72 2.45
CA ARG A 58 0.14 -5.74 3.76
C ARG A 58 -0.50 -6.69 4.76
N GLN A 59 -1.84 -6.83 4.73
CA GLN A 59 -2.52 -7.78 5.59
C GLN A 59 -2.20 -9.21 5.19
N ILE A 60 -2.22 -9.53 3.89
CA ILE A 60 -1.84 -10.85 3.37
C ILE A 60 -0.39 -11.19 3.76
N ASP A 61 0.54 -10.25 3.61
CA ASP A 61 1.95 -10.45 4.02
C ASP A 61 2.07 -10.75 5.53
N ALA A 62 1.31 -10.04 6.36
CA ALA A 62 1.28 -10.27 7.81
C ALA A 62 0.70 -11.65 8.16
N ASP A 63 -0.39 -12.04 7.51
CA ASP A 63 -1.05 -13.34 7.72
C ASP A 63 -0.12 -14.49 7.31
N LEU A 64 0.59 -14.35 6.18
CA LEU A 64 1.59 -15.32 5.72
C LEU A 64 2.75 -15.44 6.70
N GLN A 65 3.27 -14.31 7.20
CA GLN A 65 4.35 -14.33 8.17
C GLN A 65 3.91 -15.00 9.48
N GLN A 66 2.68 -14.76 9.92
CA GLN A 66 2.13 -15.41 11.11
C GLN A 66 1.97 -16.92 10.90
N ALA A 67 1.48 -17.35 9.74
CA ALA A 67 1.36 -18.76 9.39
C ALA A 67 2.74 -19.46 9.33
N ASP A 68 3.73 -18.82 8.72
CA ASP A 68 5.12 -19.32 8.68
C ASP A 68 5.68 -19.48 10.09
N ASN A 69 5.55 -18.45 10.93
CA ASN A 69 6.01 -18.49 12.32
C ASN A 69 5.35 -19.60 13.14
N ALA A 70 4.08 -19.93 12.87
CA ALA A 70 3.35 -20.99 13.56
C ALA A 70 3.72 -22.40 13.06
N ALA A 71 3.94 -22.57 11.75
CA ALA A 71 4.24 -23.85 11.13
C ALA A 71 5.73 -24.24 11.25
N ARG A 72 6.63 -23.26 11.17
CA ARG A 72 8.07 -23.48 11.08
C ARG A 72 8.66 -24.33 12.21
N PRO A 73 8.32 -24.12 13.50
CA PRO A 73 8.87 -24.97 14.57
C PRO A 73 8.44 -26.43 14.45
N GLN A 74 7.22 -26.69 13.98
CA GLN A 74 6.70 -28.04 13.79
C GLN A 74 7.41 -28.76 12.64
N ILE A 75 7.63 -28.03 11.53
CA ILE A 75 8.39 -28.53 10.39
C ILE A 75 9.85 -28.79 10.79
N GLU A 76 10.48 -27.87 11.52
CA GLU A 76 11.84 -28.01 12.02
C GLU A 76 12.00 -29.21 12.96
N ALA A 77 11.05 -29.41 13.88
CA ALA A 77 11.02 -30.56 14.77
C ALA A 77 10.86 -31.89 14.01
N ALA A 78 9.91 -31.96 13.07
CA ALA A 78 9.67 -33.14 12.25
C ALA A 78 10.88 -33.49 11.37
N ALA A 79 11.50 -32.49 10.74
CA ALA A 79 12.70 -32.67 9.92
C ALA A 79 13.88 -33.16 10.75
N THR A 80 14.07 -32.60 11.96
CA THR A 80 15.11 -33.03 12.89
C THR A 80 14.91 -34.47 13.36
N ALA A 81 13.67 -34.85 13.71
CA ALA A 81 13.32 -36.21 14.08
C ALA A 81 13.56 -37.22 12.92
N ALA A 82 13.36 -36.78 11.68
CA ALA A 82 13.68 -37.57 10.48
C ALA A 82 15.19 -37.60 10.13
N GLY A 83 16.05 -37.02 10.96
CA GLY A 83 17.51 -37.03 10.79
C GLY A 83 18.05 -35.97 9.81
N PHE A 84 17.24 -34.97 9.47
CA PHE A 84 17.69 -33.81 8.71
C PHE A 84 18.24 -32.72 9.64
N HIS A 85 19.14 -31.89 9.12
CA HIS A 85 19.65 -30.70 9.80
C HIS A 85 19.66 -29.53 8.83
N TYR A 86 19.48 -28.32 9.35
CA TYR A 86 19.45 -27.10 8.56
C TYR A 86 20.82 -26.41 8.57
N GLN A 87 21.45 -26.29 7.41
CA GLN A 87 22.74 -25.61 7.23
C GLN A 87 22.74 -24.82 5.92
N ASN A 88 23.33 -23.62 5.90
CA ASN A 88 23.45 -22.78 4.69
C ASN A 88 22.11 -22.56 3.96
N ARG A 89 21.03 -22.34 4.73
CA ARG A 89 19.66 -22.17 4.24
C ARG A 89 19.06 -23.41 3.53
N ARG A 90 19.60 -24.61 3.77
CA ARG A 90 19.14 -25.86 3.17
C ARG A 90 19.01 -26.96 4.22
N TRP A 91 18.01 -27.82 4.06
CA TRP A 91 17.90 -29.06 4.82
C TRP A 91 18.75 -30.15 4.19
N SER A 92 19.59 -30.80 4.98
CA SER A 92 20.44 -31.91 4.55
C SER A 92 20.23 -33.12 5.47
N LYS A 93 20.19 -34.33 4.91
CA LYS A 93 20.14 -35.55 5.72
C LYS A 93 21.50 -35.79 6.36
N LYS A 94 21.57 -36.14 7.65
CA LYS A 94 22.82 -36.60 8.25
C LYS A 94 23.29 -37.85 7.49
N ARG A 95 24.53 -37.83 6.99
CA ARG A 95 25.18 -39.06 6.52
C ARG A 95 25.45 -39.90 7.77
N SER A 96 24.79 -41.05 7.88
CA SER A 96 25.22 -42.09 8.81
C SER A 96 26.60 -42.54 8.34
N VAL A 97 27.64 -42.18 9.09
CA VAL A 97 28.94 -42.86 8.96
C VAL A 97 28.69 -44.26 9.51
N GLN A 98 28.66 -45.24 8.61
CA GLN A 98 28.71 -46.67 8.97
C GLN A 98 30.11 -47.03 9.44
#